data_AF-A0A961UTB7-F1
#
_entry.id   AF-A0A961UTB7-F1
#
_cell.length_a   1.000
_cell.length_b   1.000
_cell.length_c   1.000
_cell.angle_alpha   90.00
_cell.angle_beta   90.00
_cell.angle_gamma   90.00
#
_symmetry.space_group_name_H-M   'P 1'
#
loop_
_entity.id
_entity.type
_entity.pdbx_description
1 polymer ?
#
loop_
_entity_poly.entity_id
_entity_poly.type
_entity_poly.pdbx_seq_one_letter_code
_entity_poly.pdbx_strand_id
1 'polypeptide(L)'
;MDKIKVTGTVVELDGDEMTRIIWQLIKDKLIHPYLDVNLEYYDLGIETRDKTNDQITIDAANAIKKHGVGVKCATITPDEARVEEFGLKKMWKSPNGTIR
;
A
#
# COMPACT_ATOMS: atom_id res chain seq x y z
N MET A 1 -24.36 4.42 -16.41
CA MET A 1 -23.30 5.35 -16.86
C MET A 1 -22.08 4.50 -17.14
N ASP A 2 -21.42 4.73 -18.27
CA ASP A 2 -20.13 4.09 -18.53
C ASP A 2 -19.07 4.67 -17.59
N LYS A 3 -18.14 3.82 -17.15
CA LYS A 3 -17.05 4.24 -16.27
C LYS A 3 -16.08 5.14 -17.04
N ILE A 4 -15.47 6.10 -16.34
CA ILE A 4 -14.41 6.93 -16.89
C ILE A 4 -13.17 6.05 -17.05
N LYS A 5 -12.67 5.94 -18.28
CA LYS A 5 -11.47 5.16 -18.59
C LYS A 5 -10.21 5.94 -18.21
N VAL A 6 -9.41 5.38 -17.32
CA VAL A 6 -8.13 5.96 -16.91
C VAL A 6 -7.01 5.39 -17.78
N THR A 7 -6.20 6.26 -18.37
CA THR A 7 -5.02 5.85 -19.15
C THR A 7 -3.81 5.66 -18.26
N GLY A 8 -3.07 4.58 -18.46
CA GLY A 8 -1.87 4.26 -17.66
C GLY A 8 -2.18 3.40 -16.44
N THR A 9 -1.20 3.29 -15.56
CA THR A 9 -1.26 2.46 -14.34
C THR A 9 -1.00 3.33 -13.13
N VAL A 10 -1.83 3.18 -12.09
CA VAL A 10 -1.56 3.77 -10.77
C VAL A 10 -1.04 2.66 -9.86
N VAL A 11 0.08 2.92 -9.18
CA VAL A 11 0.60 1.96 -8.20
C VAL A 11 -0.16 2.13 -6.89
N GLU A 12 -0.81 1.08 -6.44
CA GLU A 12 -1.58 1.06 -5.19
C GLU A 12 -0.75 0.41 -4.10
N LEU A 13 -0.50 1.14 -3.00
CA LEU A 13 0.22 0.66 -1.84
C LEU A 13 -0.78 0.58 -0.68
N ASP A 14 -1.21 -0.63 -0.34
CA ASP A 14 -2.14 -0.85 0.78
C ASP A 14 -1.45 -0.70 2.14
N GLY A 15 -2.24 -0.63 3.21
CA GLY A 15 -1.79 -0.21 4.52
C GLY A 15 -2.28 -1.09 5.66
N ASP A 16 -2.34 -0.47 6.84
CA ASP A 16 -2.57 -1.13 8.12
C ASP A 16 -3.84 -0.63 8.83
N GLU A 17 -4.30 -1.44 9.79
CA GLU A 17 -5.36 -1.14 10.75
C GLU A 17 -6.64 -0.54 10.13
N MET A 18 -7.21 0.50 10.75
CA MET A 18 -8.47 1.09 10.31
C MET A 18 -8.36 1.73 8.92
N THR A 19 -7.18 2.22 8.55
CA THR A 19 -6.98 2.86 7.25
C THR A 19 -7.08 1.87 6.10
N ARG A 20 -6.65 0.61 6.29
CA ARG A 20 -6.87 -0.47 5.31
C ARG A 20 -8.35 -0.73 5.05
N ILE A 21 -9.16 -0.78 6.10
CA ILE A 21 -10.61 -0.99 5.99
C ILE A 21 -11.28 0.20 5.29
N ILE A 22 -10.94 1.43 5.68
CA ILE A 22 -11.47 2.64 5.03
C ILE A 22 -11.03 2.70 3.57
N TRP A 23 -9.78 2.32 3.27
CA TRP A 23 -9.25 2.31 1.91
C TRP A 23 -10.04 1.38 0.99
N GLN A 24 -10.38 0.18 1.46
CA GLN A 24 -11.24 -0.73 0.72
C GLN A 24 -12.63 -0.13 0.48
N LEU A 25 -13.24 0.49 1.50
CA LEU A 25 -14.54 1.16 1.37
C LEU A 25 -14.51 2.34 0.38
N ILE A 26 -13.43 3.12 0.35
CA ILE A 26 -13.23 4.20 -0.62
C ILE A 26 -13.17 3.61 -2.02
N LYS A 27 -12.37 2.57 -2.25
CA LYS A 27 -12.27 1.92 -3.56
C LYS A 27 -13.63 1.42 -4.04
N ASP A 28 -14.34 0.69 -3.19
CA ASP A 28 -15.60 0.05 -3.55
C ASP A 28 -16.75 1.03 -3.76
N LYS A 29 -16.83 2.11 -2.97
CA LYS A 29 -17.94 3.05 -3.02
C LYS A 29 -17.67 4.27 -3.89
N LEU A 30 -16.41 4.71 -3.99
CA LEU A 30 -16.05 6.02 -4.54
C LEU A 30 -15.12 5.94 -5.76
N ILE A 31 -14.50 4.79 -6.04
CA ILE A 31 -13.57 4.65 -7.18
C ILE A 31 -14.12 3.67 -8.22
N HIS A 32 -14.21 2.38 -7.89
CA HIS A 32 -14.59 1.32 -8.82
C HIS A 32 -15.98 1.47 -9.47
N PRO A 33 -16.99 2.12 -8.83
CA PRO A 33 -18.26 2.38 -9.51
C PRO A 33 -18.13 3.40 -10.65
N TYR A 34 -17.11 4.26 -10.62
CA TYR A 34 -16.99 5.41 -11.51
C TYR A 34 -15.78 5.32 -12.46
N LEU A 35 -14.73 4.61 -12.09
CA LEU A 35 -13.48 4.52 -12.87
C LEU A 35 -13.20 3.10 -13.34
N ASP A 36 -12.82 2.97 -14.61
CA ASP A 36 -12.10 1.81 -15.15
C ASP A 36 -10.60 2.15 -15.10
N VAL A 37 -9.93 1.69 -14.04
CA VAL A 37 -8.55 2.06 -13.69
C VAL A 37 -7.70 0.82 -13.51
N ASN A 38 -6.50 0.83 -14.10
CA ASN A 38 -5.51 -0.21 -13.89
C ASN A 38 -4.68 0.09 -12.65
N LEU A 39 -4.76 -0.79 -11.65
CA LEU A 39 -4.02 -0.68 -10.39
C LEU A 39 -2.96 -1.77 -10.31
N GLU A 40 -1.70 -1.39 -10.17
CA GLU A 40 -0.61 -2.31 -9.84
C GLU A 40 -0.46 -2.34 -8.32
N TYR A 41 -0.90 -3.44 -7.70
CA TYR A 41 -1.16 -3.54 -6.27
C TYR A 41 0.04 -4.10 -5.49
N TYR A 42 0.37 -3.44 -4.38
CA TYR A 42 1.38 -3.84 -3.41
C TYR A 42 0.80 -3.76 -2.00
N ASP A 43 0.87 -4.86 -1.25
CA ASP A 43 0.42 -4.89 0.14
C ASP A 43 1.57 -4.53 1.08
N LEU A 44 1.57 -3.29 1.60
CA LEU A 44 2.55 -2.83 2.58
C LEU A 44 2.05 -2.98 4.02
N GLY A 45 1.02 -3.80 4.24
CA GLY A 45 0.63 -4.22 5.58
C GLY A 45 1.83 -4.81 6.33
N ILE A 46 1.87 -4.60 7.65
CA ILE A 46 3.03 -4.94 8.49
C ILE A 46 3.42 -6.42 8.40
N GLU A 47 2.44 -7.31 8.30
CA GLU A 47 2.68 -8.74 8.14
C GLU A 47 3.31 -9.09 6.77
N THR A 48 2.87 -8.44 5.69
CA THR A 48 3.40 -8.69 4.35
C THR A 48 4.82 -8.15 4.23
N ARG A 49 5.08 -6.97 4.82
CA ARG A 49 6.43 -6.45 4.96
C ARG A 49 7.31 -7.42 5.75
N ASP A 50 6.85 -7.92 6.89
CA ASP A 50 7.63 -8.88 7.68
C ASP A 50 7.90 -10.18 6.90
N LYS A 51 6.89 -10.77 6.27
CA LYS A 51 7.00 -11.99 5.44
C LYS A 51 8.04 -11.85 4.33
N THR A 52 8.06 -10.69 3.66
CA THR A 52 8.95 -10.41 2.52
C THR A 52 10.29 -9.78 2.89
N ASN A 53 10.59 -9.68 4.18
CA ASN A 53 11.76 -8.95 4.69
C ASN A 53 11.83 -7.50 4.17
N ASP A 54 10.66 -6.87 4.04
CA ASP A 54 10.42 -5.51 3.55
C ASP A 54 10.81 -5.29 2.07
N GLN A 55 11.04 -6.36 1.30
CA GLN A 55 11.28 -6.27 -0.14
C GLN A 55 10.06 -5.70 -0.88
N ILE A 56 8.84 -6.00 -0.41
CA ILE A 56 7.60 -5.48 -1.03
C ILE A 56 7.55 -3.95 -1.04
N THR A 57 8.14 -3.28 -0.04
CA THR A 57 8.22 -1.82 0.04
C THR A 57 9.16 -1.26 -1.04
N ILE A 58 10.28 -1.95 -1.30
CA ILE A 58 11.25 -1.57 -2.34
C ILE A 58 10.64 -1.79 -3.72
N ASP A 59 9.96 -2.91 -3.92
CA ASP A 59 9.30 -3.23 -5.19
C ASP A 59 8.21 -2.21 -5.52
N ALA A 60 7.41 -1.81 -4.52
CA ALA A 60 6.43 -0.75 -4.66
C ALA A 60 7.06 0.60 -5.01
N ALA A 61 8.19 0.96 -4.39
CA ALA A 61 8.92 2.19 -4.73
C ALA A 61 9.44 2.18 -6.18
N ASN A 62 9.96 1.04 -6.65
CA ASN A 62 10.40 0.88 -8.03
C ASN A 62 9.23 0.92 -9.03
N ALA A 63 8.07 0.36 -8.67
CA ALA A 63 6.87 0.45 -9.49
C ALA A 63 6.39 1.91 -9.61
N ILE A 64 6.40 2.68 -8.51
CA ILE A 64 6.08 4.11 -8.55
C ILE A 64 7.05 4.82 -9.50
N LYS A 65 8.35 4.54 -9.41
CA LYS A 65 9.36 5.13 -10.30
C LYS A 65 9.12 4.78 -11.78
N LYS A 66 8.65 3.57 -12.07
CA LYS A 66 8.31 3.10 -13.42
C LYS A 66 7.04 3.77 -13.98
N HIS A 67 6.00 3.92 -13.17
CA HIS A 67 4.68 4.41 -13.60
C HIS A 67 4.44 5.91 -13.36
N GLY A 68 5.25 6.54 -12.52
CA GLY A 68 5.22 7.96 -12.20
C GLY A 68 4.17 8.37 -11.17
N VAL A 69 3.16 7.53 -10.89
CA VAL A 69 2.07 7.84 -9.97
C VAL A 69 1.82 6.69 -9.01
N GLY A 70 1.79 7.00 -7.71
CA GLY A 70 1.42 6.06 -6.66
C GLY A 70 0.39 6.66 -5.70
N VAL A 71 -0.46 5.81 -5.15
CA VAL A 71 -1.38 6.14 -4.04
C VAL A 71 -1.09 5.20 -2.89
N LYS A 72 -0.89 5.74 -1.69
CA LYS A 72 -0.43 4.97 -0.54
C LYS A 72 -1.35 5.15 0.66
N CYS A 73 -1.83 4.04 1.19
CA CYS A 73 -2.52 3.95 2.48
C CYS A 73 -1.51 4.07 3.64
N ALA A 74 -2.00 4.47 4.82
CA ALA A 74 -1.14 4.62 5.99
C ALA A 74 -0.63 3.26 6.48
N THR A 75 0.62 3.21 6.94
CA THR A 75 1.32 1.99 7.34
C THR A 75 1.96 2.16 8.70
N ILE A 76 1.99 1.10 9.50
CA ILE A 76 2.69 1.05 10.78
C ILE A 76 4.20 1.22 10.56
N THR A 77 4.84 2.07 11.36
CA THR A 77 6.29 2.00 11.56
C THR A 77 6.48 1.35 12.94
N PRO A 78 6.91 0.08 13.01
CA PRO A 78 6.86 -0.66 14.27
C PRO A 78 7.92 -0.18 15.25
N ASP A 79 7.49 0.09 16.48
CA ASP A 79 8.34 0.18 17.68
C ASP A 79 8.41 -1.20 18.37
N GLU A 80 9.03 -1.28 19.54
CA GLU A 80 9.16 -2.52 20.31
C GLU A 80 7.79 -3.14 20.66
N ALA A 81 6.80 -2.31 21.01
CA ALA A 81 5.46 -2.78 21.34
C ALA A 81 4.76 -3.39 20.13
N ARG A 82 4.89 -2.77 18.94
CA ARG A 82 4.35 -3.32 17.70
C ARG A 82 5.11 -4.58 17.24
N VAL A 83 6.41 -4.70 17.53
CA VAL A 83 7.15 -5.96 17.27
C VAL A 83 6.57 -7.10 18.10
N GLU A 84 6.26 -6.87 19.37
CA GLU A 84 5.64 -7.86 20.24
C GLU A 84 4.20 -8.18 19.81
N GLU A 85 3.37 -7.16 19.56
CA GLU A 85 1.97 -7.30 19.16
C GLU A 85 1.79 -8.18 17.91
N PHE A 86 2.63 -7.96 16.89
CA PHE A 86 2.53 -8.64 15.61
C PHE A 86 3.52 -9.81 15.45
N GLY A 87 4.35 -10.10 16.46
CA GLY A 87 5.37 -11.16 16.38
C GLY A 87 6.39 -10.95 15.25
N LEU A 88 6.83 -9.71 15.04
CA LEU A 88 7.67 -9.34 13.91
C LEU A 88 9.11 -9.85 14.07
N LYS A 89 9.78 -10.15 12.95
CA LYS A 89 11.20 -10.54 12.95
C LYS A 89 12.11 -9.46 13.52
N LYS A 90 11.78 -8.19 13.28
CA LYS A 90 12.51 -7.00 13.78
C LYS A 90 11.69 -5.72 13.61
N MET A 91 12.20 -4.63 14.18
CA MET A 91 11.72 -3.27 13.90
C MET A 91 12.07 -2.88 12.45
N TRP A 92 11.09 -2.99 11.55
CA TRP A 92 11.23 -2.56 10.16
C TRP A 92 11.27 -1.03 10.05
N LYS A 93 11.99 -0.54 9.04
CA LYS A 93 12.04 0.91 8.76
C LYS A 93 10.68 1.40 8.28
N SER A 94 10.45 2.72 8.42
CA SER A 94 9.22 3.33 7.91
C SER A 94 9.13 3.17 6.40
N PRO A 95 8.03 2.59 5.85
CA PRO A 95 7.85 2.51 4.41
C PRO A 95 7.86 3.89 3.73
N ASN A 96 7.35 4.91 4.43
CA ASN A 96 7.37 6.29 3.96
C ASN A 96 8.80 6.83 3.81
N GLY A 97 9.71 6.40 4.69
CA GLY A 97 11.13 6.78 4.61
C GLY A 97 11.88 6.01 3.53
N THR A 98 11.50 4.77 3.26
CA THR A 98 12.08 3.95 2.17
C THR A 98 11.66 4.46 0.78
N ILE A 99 10.44 5.00 0.65
CA ILE A 99 9.88 5.44 -0.64
C ILE A 99 10.32 6.88 -1.03
N ARG A 100 10.56 7.76 -0.06
CA ARG A 100 10.93 9.17 -0.29
C ARG A 100 12.39 9.34 -0.72
#